data_AF-A0A1Q6QY55-F1
#
_entry.id   AF-A0A1Q6QY55-F1
#
_cell.length_a   1.000
_cell.length_b   1.000
_cell.length_c   1.000
_cell.angle_alpha   90.00
_cell.angle_beta   90.00
_cell.angle_gamma   90.00
#
_symmetry.space_group_name_H-M   'P 1'
#
loop_
_entity.id
_entity.type
_entity.pdbx_description
1 polymer ?
#
loop_
_entity_poly.entity_id
_entity_poly.type
_entity_poly.pdbx_seq_one_letter_code
_entity_poly.pdbx_strand_id
1 'polypeptide(L)' 'MFRNCSSLVSLNISSFDTSKVKLMGDMFSYCSSLVTLDLSNFDTSNVTNMVSMANYTNGYLTYKKNTN' A
#
# COMPACT_ATOMS: atom_id res chain seq x y z
N MET A 1 -3.77 -5.51 4.61
CA MET A 1 -2.68 -5.89 5.57
C MET A 1 -2.67 -4.94 6.76
N PHE A 2 -2.71 -3.62 6.54
CA PHE A 2 -2.73 -2.57 7.57
C PHE A 2 -4.05 -1.78 7.57
N ARG A 3 -5.18 -2.44 7.30
CA ARG A 3 -6.49 -1.76 7.23
C ARG A 3 -6.86 -1.15 8.58
N ASN A 4 -7.39 0.08 8.59
CA ASN A 4 -7.78 0.85 9.77
C ASN A 4 -6.63 1.20 10.74
N CYS A 5 -5.38 1.16 10.29
CA CYS A 5 -4.26 1.66 11.09
C CYS A 5 -4.21 3.19 11.04
N SER A 6 -5.23 3.85 11.61
CA SER A 6 -5.41 5.30 11.54
C SER A 6 -4.30 6.10 12.23
N SER A 7 -3.58 5.50 13.19
CA SER A 7 -2.43 6.11 13.87
C SER A 7 -1.08 5.79 13.20
N LEU A 8 -1.04 5.01 12.13
CA LEU A 8 0.20 4.64 11.44
C LEU A 8 0.69 5.82 10.60
N VAL A 9 1.79 6.44 11.03
CA VAL A 9 2.36 7.64 10.39
C VAL A 9 3.35 7.28 9.28
N SER A 10 4.17 6.26 9.52
CA SER A 10 5.19 5.76 8.60
C SER A 10 5.22 4.23 8.61
N LEU A 11 5.60 3.65 7.48
CA LEU A 11 5.74 2.21 7.34
C LEU A 11 6.88 1.89 6.38
N ASN A 12 7.86 1.12 6.86
CA ASN A 12 8.89 0.56 5.99
C ASN A 12 8.44 -0.81 5.48
N ILE A 13 8.22 -0.91 4.16
CA ILE A 13 7.80 -2.13 3.47
C ILE A 13 8.83 -2.59 2.43
N SER A 14 10.07 -2.09 2.48
CA SER A 14 11.09 -2.41 1.48
C SER A 14 11.51 -3.88 1.46
N SER A 15 11.24 -4.62 2.54
CA SER A 15 11.58 -6.05 2.68
C SER A 15 10.45 -7.00 2.30
N PHE A 16 9.31 -6.49 1.84
CA PHE A 16 8.17 -7.34 1.52
C PHE A 16 8.39 -8.02 0.17
N ASP A 17 8.45 -9.35 0.18
CA ASP A 17 8.34 -10.16 -1.04
C ASP A 17 6.86 -10.28 -1.43
N THR A 18 6.45 -9.54 -2.45
CA THR A 18 5.09 -9.60 -2.99
C THR A 18 4.97 -10.43 -4.26
N SER A 19 6.04 -11.12 -4.69
CA SER A 19 6.07 -11.86 -5.97
C SER A 19 4.99 -12.92 -6.12
N LYS A 20 4.46 -13.43 -5.00
CA LYS A 20 3.40 -14.45 -4.97
C LYS A 20 2.03 -13.92 -4.57
N VAL A 21 1.90 -12.63 -4.30
CA VAL A 21 0.65 -12.03 -3.82
C VAL A 21 -0.31 -11.84 -4.99
N LYS A 22 -1.51 -12.42 -4.89
CA LYS A 22 -2.58 -12.27 -5.90
C LYS A 22 -3.57 -11.16 -5.57
N LEU A 23 -3.74 -10.86 -4.28
CA LEU A 23 -4.74 -9.90 -3.80
C LEU A 23 -4.05 -8.83 -2.96
N MET A 24 -4.02 -7.60 -3.46
CA MET A 24 -3.47 -6.42 -2.75
C MET A 24 -4.54 -5.38 -2.40
N GLY A 25 -5.82 -5.72 -2.61
CA GLY A 25 -6.93 -4.85 -2.28
C GLY A 25 -6.95 -4.45 -0.80
N ASP A 26 -7.35 -3.21 -0.53
CA ASP A 26 -7.50 -2.63 0.81
C ASP A 26 -6.28 -2.76 1.74
N MET A 27 -5.07 -2.88 1.21
CA MET A 27 -3.89 -3.12 2.04
C MET A 27 -3.64 -2.00 3.06
N PHE A 28 -3.92 -0.75 2.70
CA PHE A 28 -3.70 0.46 3.51
C PHE A 28 -4.97 1.30 3.67
N SER A 29 -6.15 0.70 3.45
CA SER A 29 -7.41 1.42 3.57
C SER A 29 -7.61 1.94 5.00
N TYR A 30 -8.09 3.18 5.12
CA TYR A 30 -8.32 3.87 6.40
C TYR A 30 -7.05 4.14 7.24
N CYS A 31 -5.86 4.14 6.63
CA CYS A 31 -4.62 4.63 7.24
C CYS A 31 -4.52 6.16 7.14
N SER A 32 -5.39 6.88 7.85
CA SER A 32 -5.54 8.33 7.69
C SER A 32 -4.34 9.17 8.15
N SER A 33 -3.47 8.64 9.02
CA SER A 33 -2.24 9.34 9.43
C SER A 33 -1.02 9.01 8.57
N LEU A 34 -1.13 8.08 7.62
CA LEU A 34 0.00 7.67 6.79
C LEU A 34 0.38 8.82 5.85
N VAL A 35 1.63 9.28 5.95
CA VAL A 35 2.11 10.47 5.20
C VAL A 35 2.83 10.06 3.92
N THR A 36 3.59 8.97 3.97
CA THR A 36 4.38 8.47 2.84
C THR A 36 4.22 6.97 2.69
N LEU A 37 4.15 6.50 1.44
CA LEU A 37 4.11 5.08 1.10
C LEU A 37 4.92 4.85 -0.18
N ASP A 38 6.04 4.14 -0.04
CA ASP A 38 6.89 3.73 -1.16
C ASP A 38 6.53 2.29 -1.58
N LEU A 39 5.88 2.15 -2.74
CA LEU A 39 5.49 0.86 -3.31
C LEU A 39 6.46 0.38 -4.39
N SER A 40 7.60 1.04 -4.60
CA SER A 40 8.52 0.71 -5.69
C SER A 40 9.09 -0.70 -5.63
N ASN A 41 9.11 -1.33 -4.46
CA ASN A 41 9.57 -2.72 -4.29
C ASN A 41 8.46 -3.77 -4.46
N PHE A 42 7.19 -3.37 -4.63
CA PHE A 42 6.10 -4.33 -4.75
C PHE A 42 6.06 -4.92 -6.15
N ASP A 43 6.37 -6.19 -6.32
CA ASP A 43 6.04 -6.94 -7.52
C ASP A 43 4.51 -7.07 -7.65
N THR A 44 3.94 -6.49 -8.71
CA THR A 44 2.50 -6.55 -9.03
C THR A 44 2.16 -7.50 -10.18
N SER A 45 3.16 -8.22 -10.73
CA SER A 45 3.01 -9.06 -11.93
C SER A 45 1.99 -10.18 -11.78
N ASN A 46 1.81 -10.69 -10.55
CA ASN A 46 0.90 -11.78 -10.23
C ASN A 46 -0.42 -11.31 -9.59
N VAL A 47 -0.63 -10.01 -9.46
CA VAL A 47 -1.79 -9.44 -8.75
C VAL A 47 -3.01 -9.42 -9.66
N THR A 48 -4.09 -10.05 -9.23
CA THR A 48 -5.37 -10.06 -9.94
C THR A 48 -6.38 -9.06 -9.37
N ASN A 49 -6.12 -8.51 -8.17
CA ASN A 49 -6.98 -7.50 -7.54
C ASN A 49 -6.15 -6.46 -6.75
N MET A 50 -6.25 -5.20 -7.15
CA MET A 50 -5.67 -4.02 -6.49
C MET A 50 -6.74 -2.98 -6.08
N VAL A 51 -8.01 -3.38 -5.99
CA VAL A 51 -9.11 -2.45 -5.70
C VAL A 51 -8.89 -1.76 -4.35
N SER A 52 -9.05 -0.44 -4.32
CA SER A 52 -9.05 0.35 -3.08
C SER A 52 -7.78 0.21 -2.22
N MET A 53 -6.60 -0.05 -2.81
CA MET A 53 -5.37 -0.35 -2.06
C MET A 53 -5.01 0.66 -0.95
N ALA A 54 -5.39 1.93 -1.12
CA ALA A 54 -5.17 3.01 -0.17
C ALA A 54 -6.37 3.98 -0.09
N ASN A 55 -7.60 3.46 -0.07
CA ASN A 55 -8.77 4.32 0.09
C ASN A 55 -8.84 4.94 1.50
N TYR A 56 -9.36 6.16 1.59
CA TYR A 56 -9.49 6.89 2.87
C TYR A 56 -8.16 7.09 3.61
N THR A 57 -7.04 7.10 2.88
CA THR A 57 -5.77 7.63 3.40
C THR A 57 -5.77 9.15 3.38
N ASN A 58 -4.77 9.76 4.04
CA ASN A 58 -4.57 11.20 4.00
C ASN A 58 -4.57 11.74 2.54
N GLY A 59 -5.25 12.87 2.29
CA GLY A 59 -5.21 13.57 1.01
C GLY A 59 -3.82 14.11 0.62
N TYR A 60 -2.88 14.14 1.55
CA TYR A 60 -1.46 14.46 1.32
C TYR A 60 -0.56 13.23 1.12
N LEU A 61 -1.11 12.01 1.10
CA LEU A 61 -0.30 10.80 0.95
C LEU A 61 0.42 10.81 -0.40
N THR A 62 1.75 10.86 -0.35
CA THR A 62 2.59 10.76 -1.55
C THR A 62 2.88 9.30 -1.85
N TYR A 63 2.56 8.86 -3.07
CA TYR A 63 2.86 7.51 -3.55
C TYR A 63 4.07 7.53 -4.47
N LYS A 64 5.03 6.64 -4.21
CA LYS A 64 6.00 6.23 -5.22
C LYS A 64 5.47 4.94 -5.86
N LYS A 65 4.95 5.06 -7.09
CA LYS A 65 4.33 3.95 -7.80
C LYS A 65 5.41 2.94 -8.23
N ASN A 66 5.06 1.66 -8.15
CA ASN A 66 5.71 0.67 -9.00
C ASN A 66 5.26 0.93 -10.44
N THR A 67 6.21 1.23 -11.33
CA THR A 67 5.98 1.33 -12.77
C THR A 67 6.17 -0.05 -13.37
N ASN A 68 5.08 -0.66 -13.86
CA ASN A 68 5.15 -1.80 -14.78
C ASN A 68 5.68 -1.35 -16.15
#